data_AF-A0A1F3SHD8-F1
#
_entry.id   AF-A0A1F3SHD8-F1
#
_cell.length_a   1.000
_cell.length_b   1.000
_cell.length_c   1.000
_cell.angle_alpha   90.00
_cell.angle_beta   90.00
_cell.angle_gamma   90.00
#
_symmetry.space_group_name_H-M   'P 1'
#
loop_
_entity.id
_entity.type
_entity.pdbx_description
1 polymer ?
#
loop_
_entity_poly.entity_id
_entity_poly.type
_entity_poly.pdbx_seq_one_letter_code
_entity_poly.pdbx_strand_id
1 'polypeptide(L)'
;METSALDLSKMNNQLARTELFEICENIIRKDLEIFHIRDCMARIFGEVDFFSEAHDEFSSVNFALNLAFGKSVLELDERIVVLMEDIIVNAAFFYRRGKIQSHSDAYYALTAQKITSIIFAAAHERHPALALSKCIQLFHKNFPGLEVPFVTNLYRNFMQELKKDGHASNLMEERCLCGDGTTGGGG
;
A
#
# COMPACT_ATOMS: atom_id res chain seq x y z
N MET A 1 0.49 -1.16 35.76
CA MET A 1 -0.32 -0.43 34.78
C MET A 1 -0.68 -1.43 33.69
N GLU A 2 -1.93 -1.87 33.64
CA GLU A 2 -2.42 -2.64 32.49
C GLU A 2 -2.47 -1.66 31.32
N THR A 3 -1.52 -1.78 30.39
CA THR A 3 -1.62 -1.15 29.09
C THR A 3 -2.85 -1.74 28.42
N SER A 4 -3.96 -1.01 28.45
CA SER A 4 -5.17 -1.34 27.71
C SER A 4 -4.77 -1.49 26.23
N ALA A 5 -4.62 -2.73 25.77
CA ALA A 5 -4.31 -3.02 24.38
C ALA A 5 -5.40 -2.37 23.53
N LEU A 6 -4.98 -1.54 22.56
CA LEU A 6 -5.90 -0.83 21.68
C LEU A 6 -6.72 -1.87 20.90
N ASP A 7 -8.03 -1.90 21.11
CA ASP A 7 -8.91 -2.85 20.41
C ASP A 7 -9.24 -2.33 19.02
N LEU A 8 -8.40 -2.70 18.05
CA LEU A 8 -8.50 -2.26 16.66
C LEU A 8 -9.83 -2.67 16.02
N SER A 9 -10.41 -3.79 16.46
CA SER A 9 -11.71 -4.25 15.98
C SER A 9 -12.84 -3.31 16.42
N LYS A 10 -12.76 -2.75 17.64
CA LYS A 10 -13.71 -1.73 18.10
C LYS A 10 -13.55 -0.42 17.34
N MET A 11 -12.32 0.02 17.08
CA MET A 11 -12.08 1.25 16.32
C MET A 11 -12.64 1.18 14.89
N ASN A 12 -12.43 0.06 14.19
CA ASN A 12 -12.97 -0.15 12.84
C ASN A 12 -14.50 0.01 12.81
N ASN A 13 -15.20 -0.45 13.85
CA ASN A 13 -16.66 -0.41 13.95
C ASN A 13 -17.24 0.93 14.45
N GLN A 14 -16.42 1.81 15.03
CA GLN A 14 -16.89 3.04 15.69
C GLN A 14 -16.60 4.31 14.88
N LEU A 15 -15.53 4.32 14.08
CA LEU A 15 -15.12 5.50 13.32
C LEU A 15 -15.60 5.43 11.87
N ALA A 16 -15.78 6.59 11.25
CA ALA A 16 -16.06 6.65 9.83
C ALA A 16 -14.85 6.14 9.03
N ARG A 17 -15.10 5.48 7.89
CA ARG A 17 -14.02 4.90 7.07
C ARG A 17 -13.02 5.95 6.57
N THR A 18 -13.47 7.19 6.37
CA THR A 18 -12.62 8.35 6.04
C THR A 18 -11.68 8.70 7.19
N GLU A 19 -12.14 8.67 8.44
CA GLU A 19 -11.31 8.94 9.61
C GLU A 19 -10.26 7.82 9.81
N LEU A 20 -10.67 6.56 9.64
CA LEU A 20 -9.76 5.41 9.67
C LEU A 20 -8.67 5.52 8.60
N PHE A 21 -9.04 5.98 7.40
CA PHE A 21 -8.10 6.21 6.31
C PHE A 21 -7.08 7.28 6.68
N GLU A 22 -7.53 8.43 7.18
CA GLU A 22 -6.64 9.54 7.59
C GLU A 22 -5.70 9.14 8.72
N ILE A 23 -6.17 8.33 9.69
CA ILE A 23 -5.32 7.77 10.74
C ILE A 23 -4.23 6.90 10.14
N CYS A 24 -4.59 5.94 9.27
CA CYS A 24 -3.64 5.03 8.65
C CYS A 24 -2.62 5.77 7.78
N GLU A 25 -3.08 6.75 6.98
CA GLU A 25 -2.22 7.59 6.16
C GLU A 25 -1.18 8.33 7.01
N ASN A 26 -1.61 8.93 8.12
CA ASN A 26 -0.71 9.69 8.98
C ASN A 26 0.33 8.81 9.68
N ILE A 27 -0.04 7.60 10.11
CA ILE A 27 0.91 6.69 10.76
C ILE A 27 1.90 6.16 9.72
N ILE A 28 1.45 5.74 8.53
CA ILE A 28 2.34 5.31 7.44
C ILE A 28 3.30 6.44 7.02
N ARG A 29 2.82 7.69 6.93
CA ARG A 29 3.69 8.84 6.62
C ARG A 29 4.82 8.99 7.64
N LYS A 30 4.53 8.82 8.93
CA LYS A 30 5.54 8.92 10.00
C LYS A 30 6.60 7.83 9.87
N ASP A 31 6.23 6.61 9.52
CA ASP A 31 7.21 5.53 9.28
C ASP A 31 8.15 5.88 8.13
N LEU A 32 7.61 6.40 7.01
CA LEU A 32 8.41 6.85 5.87
C LEU A 32 9.40 7.97 6.25
N GLU A 33 8.97 8.91 7.09
CA GLU A 33 9.82 9.97 7.63
C GLU A 33 10.90 9.42 8.57
N ILE A 34 10.59 8.43 9.39
CA ILE A 34 11.57 7.76 10.27
C ILE A 34 12.62 7.03 9.41
N PHE A 35 12.20 6.31 8.37
CA PHE A 35 13.14 5.68 7.43
C PHE A 35 14.07 6.72 6.81
N HIS A 36 13.54 7.89 6.42
CA HIS A 36 14.35 8.99 5.90
C HIS A 36 15.37 9.55 6.89
N ILE A 37 14.97 9.73 8.15
CA ILE A 37 15.87 10.24 9.19
C ILE A 37 16.99 9.24 9.42
N ARG A 38 16.66 7.95 9.58
CA ARG A 38 17.65 6.87 9.73
C ARG A 38 18.60 6.82 8.54
N ASP A 39 18.06 6.97 7.36
CA ASP A 39 18.81 7.04 6.11
C ASP A 39 19.82 8.19 6.07
N CYS A 40 19.39 9.38 6.54
CA CYS A 40 20.25 10.54 6.68
C CYS A 40 21.34 10.31 7.74
N MET A 41 21.00 9.69 8.87
CA MET A 41 21.96 9.36 9.92
C MET A 41 23.04 8.40 9.40
N ALA A 42 22.65 7.32 8.72
CA ALA A 42 23.60 6.37 8.12
C ALA A 42 24.53 7.04 7.10
N ARG A 43 24.02 8.01 6.33
CA ARG A 43 24.85 8.80 5.39
C ARG A 43 25.84 9.73 6.07
N ILE A 44 25.46 10.34 7.19
CA ILE A 44 26.30 11.33 7.90
C ILE A 44 27.36 10.63 8.74
N PHE A 45 26.97 9.60 9.48
CA PHE A 45 27.82 8.95 10.46
C PHE A 45 28.53 7.70 9.91
N GLY A 46 28.13 7.20 8.74
CA GLY A 46 28.73 5.99 8.14
C GLY A 46 28.40 4.70 8.91
N GLU A 47 27.58 4.79 9.96
CA GLU A 47 27.17 3.67 10.79
C GLU A 47 25.81 3.16 10.31
N VAL A 48 25.83 1.92 9.82
CA VAL A 48 24.64 1.17 9.35
C VAL A 48 24.09 0.32 10.50
N ASP A 49 24.57 0.44 11.74
CA ASP A 49 24.17 -0.45 12.84
C ASP A 49 23.30 0.25 13.91
N PHE A 50 22.74 1.43 13.61
CA PHE A 50 21.86 2.16 14.54
C PHE A 50 20.40 1.65 14.55
N PHE A 51 20.10 0.54 13.86
CA PHE A 51 18.73 0.12 13.58
C PHE A 51 18.13 -0.78 14.68
N SER A 52 16.89 -0.48 15.07
CA SER A 52 15.95 -1.50 15.54
C SER A 52 15.74 -2.52 14.43
N GLU A 53 15.52 -3.79 14.75
CA GLU A 53 15.27 -4.82 13.72
C GLU A 53 14.14 -4.40 12.78
N ALA A 54 14.25 -4.68 11.48
CA ALA A 54 13.25 -4.31 10.47
C ALA A 54 11.83 -4.74 10.86
N HIS A 55 11.69 -5.79 11.66
CA HIS A 55 10.43 -6.31 12.18
C HIS A 55 9.73 -5.37 13.20
N ASP A 56 10.46 -4.52 13.92
CA ASP A 56 9.86 -3.49 14.80
C ASP A 56 9.30 -2.30 13.99
N GLU A 57 9.79 -2.11 12.77
CA GLU A 57 9.59 -0.88 11.99
C GLU A 57 8.33 -0.91 11.11
N PHE A 58 7.74 -2.09 10.84
CA PHE A 58 6.52 -2.23 10.02
C PHE A 58 5.23 -2.36 10.83
N SER A 59 5.29 -2.03 12.13
CA SER A 59 4.13 -2.09 13.02
C SER A 59 2.95 -1.24 12.52
N SER A 60 3.19 -0.14 11.79
CA SER A 60 2.14 0.74 11.27
C SER A 60 1.45 0.22 10.02
N VAL A 61 2.15 -0.52 9.14
CA VAL A 61 1.49 -1.18 7.98
C VAL A 61 0.60 -2.30 8.48
N ASN A 62 1.09 -3.08 9.44
CA ASN A 62 0.30 -4.14 10.07
C ASN A 62 -0.88 -3.55 10.85
N PHE A 63 -0.70 -2.42 11.52
CA PHE A 63 -1.80 -1.65 12.10
C PHE A 63 -2.81 -1.21 11.03
N ALA A 64 -2.38 -0.63 9.92
CA ALA A 64 -3.27 -0.17 8.86
C ALA A 64 -4.03 -1.33 8.19
N LEU A 65 -3.37 -2.48 8.00
CA LEU A 65 -4.00 -3.71 7.53
C LEU A 65 -5.07 -4.20 8.51
N ASN A 66 -4.74 -4.27 9.81
CA ASN A 66 -5.70 -4.65 10.85
C ASN A 66 -6.92 -3.75 10.83
N LEU A 67 -6.68 -2.43 10.79
CA LEU A 67 -7.71 -1.42 10.84
C LEU A 67 -8.56 -1.39 9.57
N ALA A 68 -7.98 -1.62 8.39
CA ALA A 68 -8.72 -1.56 7.13
C ALA A 68 -9.58 -2.81 6.89
N PHE A 69 -9.04 -4.00 7.21
CA PHE A 69 -9.71 -5.29 7.05
C PHE A 69 -10.60 -5.66 8.24
N GLY A 70 -10.44 -5.00 9.39
CA GLY A 70 -11.23 -5.24 10.61
C GLY A 70 -10.92 -6.57 11.29
N LYS A 71 -9.73 -7.14 11.05
CA LYS A 71 -9.28 -8.42 11.61
C LYS A 71 -7.76 -8.45 11.80
N SER A 72 -7.25 -9.41 12.55
CA SER A 72 -5.81 -9.51 12.82
C SER A 72 -5.01 -9.83 11.55
N VAL A 73 -3.80 -9.30 11.45
CA VAL A 73 -2.86 -9.51 10.34
C VAL A 73 -2.48 -10.99 10.23
N LEU A 74 -2.49 -11.70 11.35
CA LEU A 74 -2.28 -13.16 11.41
C LEU A 74 -3.44 -13.95 10.77
N GLU A 75 -4.60 -13.32 10.58
CA GLU A 75 -5.78 -13.88 9.92
C GLU A 75 -5.94 -13.37 8.46
N LEU A 76 -4.99 -12.57 7.99
CA LEU A 76 -4.92 -12.13 6.61
C LEU A 76 -4.18 -13.16 5.76
N ASP A 77 -4.41 -13.10 4.45
CA ASP A 77 -3.58 -13.82 3.50
C ASP A 77 -2.16 -13.26 3.60
N GLU A 78 -1.21 -14.10 4.02
CA GLU A 78 0.19 -13.73 4.24
C GLU A 78 0.80 -13.02 3.02
N ARG A 79 0.38 -13.37 1.80
CA ARG A 79 0.88 -12.75 0.57
C ARG A 79 0.50 -11.27 0.48
N ILE A 80 -0.64 -10.87 1.05
CA ILE A 80 -1.05 -9.45 1.11
C ILE A 80 -0.15 -8.71 2.10
N VAL A 81 0.11 -9.31 3.26
CA VAL A 81 0.94 -8.72 4.32
C VAL A 81 2.36 -8.48 3.79
N VAL A 82 3.01 -9.54 3.30
CA VAL A 82 4.37 -9.49 2.74
C VAL A 82 4.46 -8.51 1.57
N LEU A 83 3.45 -8.50 0.68
CA LEU A 83 3.41 -7.55 -0.43
C LEU A 83 3.38 -6.10 0.05
N MET A 84 2.59 -5.78 1.08
CA MET A 84 2.50 -4.41 1.58
C MET A 84 3.76 -3.98 2.32
N GLU A 85 4.37 -4.87 3.09
CA GLU A 85 5.67 -4.65 3.75
C GLU A 85 6.78 -4.38 2.70
N ASP A 86 6.84 -5.18 1.64
CA ASP A 86 7.80 -4.97 0.56
C ASP A 86 7.57 -3.65 -0.19
N ILE A 87 6.30 -3.28 -0.43
CA ILE A 87 5.96 -2.01 -1.08
C ILE A 87 6.44 -0.83 -0.25
N ILE A 88 6.15 -0.80 1.07
CA ILE A 88 6.50 0.35 1.90
C ILE A 88 8.02 0.54 1.96
N VAL A 89 8.79 -0.53 2.13
CA VAL A 89 10.26 -0.45 2.19
C VAL A 89 10.82 0.12 0.90
N ASN A 90 10.42 -0.46 -0.23
CA ASN A 90 10.96 -0.04 -1.51
C ASN A 90 10.52 1.38 -1.86
N ALA A 91 9.27 1.76 -1.55
CA ALA A 91 8.77 3.12 -1.73
C ALA A 91 9.47 4.13 -0.80
N ALA A 92 9.80 3.75 0.43
CA ALA A 92 10.51 4.59 1.39
C ALA A 92 11.86 5.05 0.85
N PHE A 93 12.59 4.20 0.14
CA PHE A 93 13.91 4.53 -0.41
C PHE A 93 13.89 4.96 -1.89
N PHE A 94 12.74 4.90 -2.57
CA PHE A 94 12.67 5.20 -4.00
C PHE A 94 12.95 6.67 -4.34
N TYR A 95 12.70 7.61 -3.42
CA TYR A 95 13.09 9.02 -3.62
C TYR A 95 14.59 9.20 -3.91
N ARG A 96 15.43 8.25 -3.50
CA ARG A 96 16.88 8.26 -3.79
C ARG A 96 17.20 7.94 -5.25
N ARG A 97 16.36 7.13 -5.91
CA ARG A 97 16.58 6.63 -7.28
C ARG A 97 16.11 7.63 -8.35
N GLY A 98 15.20 8.53 -8.00
CA GLY A 98 14.65 9.54 -8.90
C GLY A 98 15.10 10.95 -8.54
N LYS A 99 15.24 11.80 -9.55
CA LYS A 99 15.55 13.24 -9.49
C LYS A 99 14.46 14.09 -8.81
N ILE A 100 13.89 13.61 -7.70
CA ILE A 100 12.86 14.32 -6.94
C ILE A 100 13.59 15.30 -6.02
N GLN A 101 13.88 16.50 -6.55
CA GLN A 101 14.41 17.63 -5.78
C GLN A 101 13.33 18.30 -4.90
N SER A 102 12.07 17.86 -4.97
CA SER A 102 11.00 18.39 -4.15
C SER A 102 11.09 17.88 -2.72
N HIS A 103 10.69 18.75 -1.78
CA HIS A 103 10.60 18.51 -0.34
C HIS A 103 10.19 17.06 -0.01
N SER A 104 11.06 16.37 0.71
CA SER A 104 10.89 14.98 1.20
C SER A 104 9.49 14.74 1.79
N ASP A 105 8.96 15.73 2.49
CA ASP A 105 7.67 15.66 3.18
C ASP A 105 6.51 15.49 2.20
N ALA A 106 6.53 16.20 1.06
CA ALA A 106 5.51 16.07 0.03
C ALA A 106 5.56 14.70 -0.64
N TYR A 107 6.77 14.15 -0.81
CA TYR A 107 6.95 12.79 -1.32
C TYR A 107 6.39 11.75 -0.34
N TYR A 108 6.69 11.86 0.96
CA TYR A 108 6.20 10.91 1.97
C TYR A 108 4.70 11.01 2.20
N ALA A 109 4.12 12.21 2.19
CA ALA A 109 2.67 12.38 2.24
C ALA A 109 1.97 11.69 1.06
N LEU A 110 2.42 11.94 -0.18
CA LEU A 110 1.85 11.31 -1.36
C LEU A 110 2.05 9.77 -1.37
N THR A 111 3.21 9.31 -0.90
CA THR A 111 3.52 7.88 -0.81
C THR A 111 2.63 7.19 0.22
N ALA A 112 2.45 7.78 1.40
CA ALA A 112 1.56 7.27 2.43
C ALA A 112 0.11 7.21 1.96
N GLN A 113 -0.38 8.26 1.28
CA GLN A 113 -1.71 8.28 0.69
C GLN A 113 -1.91 7.13 -0.31
N LYS A 114 -0.92 6.89 -1.19
CA LYS A 114 -0.97 5.80 -2.18
C LYS A 114 -0.99 4.43 -1.53
N ILE A 115 -0.14 4.18 -0.53
CA ILE A 115 -0.09 2.92 0.21
C ILE A 115 -1.42 2.68 0.94
N THR A 116 -1.93 3.69 1.64
CA THR A 116 -3.21 3.61 2.36
C THR A 116 -4.37 3.34 1.39
N SER A 117 -4.37 3.98 0.23
CA SER A 117 -5.35 3.73 -0.85
C SER A 117 -5.33 2.29 -1.33
N ILE A 118 -4.15 1.69 -1.47
CA ILE A 118 -4.01 0.27 -1.85
C ILE A 118 -4.64 -0.62 -0.77
N ILE A 119 -4.26 -0.43 0.50
CA ILE A 119 -4.75 -1.21 1.64
C ILE A 119 -6.28 -1.14 1.73
N PHE A 120 -6.84 0.07 1.73
CA PHE A 120 -8.27 0.25 1.89
C PHE A 120 -9.05 -0.29 0.69
N ALA A 121 -8.55 -0.13 -0.54
CA ALA A 121 -9.18 -0.71 -1.71
C ALA A 121 -9.19 -2.24 -1.66
N ALA A 122 -8.08 -2.88 -1.25
CA ALA A 122 -8.00 -4.32 -1.09
C ALA A 122 -8.94 -4.84 0.01
N ALA A 123 -9.09 -4.09 1.11
CA ALA A 123 -9.98 -4.45 2.21
C ALA A 123 -11.48 -4.42 1.85
N HIS A 124 -11.88 -3.79 0.73
CA HIS A 124 -13.26 -3.87 0.24
C HIS A 124 -13.53 -5.17 -0.54
N GLU A 125 -12.50 -5.92 -0.92
CA GLU A 125 -12.66 -7.16 -1.66
C GLU A 125 -13.02 -8.31 -0.73
N ARG A 126 -14.06 -9.07 -1.08
CA ARG A 126 -14.56 -10.17 -0.25
C ARG A 126 -13.67 -11.41 -0.28
N HIS A 127 -12.95 -11.62 -1.38
CA HIS A 127 -12.12 -12.81 -1.59
C HIS A 127 -10.63 -12.44 -1.51
N PRO A 128 -9.80 -13.17 -0.74
CA PRO A 128 -8.38 -12.84 -0.58
C PRO A 128 -7.61 -12.74 -1.90
N ALA A 129 -7.90 -13.61 -2.87
CA ALA A 129 -7.27 -13.53 -4.18
C ALA A 129 -7.61 -12.25 -4.96
N LEU A 130 -8.83 -11.72 -4.80
CA LEU A 130 -9.23 -10.45 -5.41
C LEU A 130 -8.57 -9.27 -4.69
N ALA A 131 -8.47 -9.33 -3.35
CA ALA A 131 -7.74 -8.34 -2.56
C ALA A 131 -6.27 -8.29 -2.98
N LEU A 132 -5.60 -9.44 -3.11
CA LEU A 132 -4.22 -9.55 -3.59
C LEU A 132 -4.06 -8.99 -5.01
N SER A 133 -4.95 -9.36 -5.93
CA SER A 133 -4.95 -8.81 -7.30
C SER A 133 -5.12 -7.29 -7.30
N LYS A 134 -6.02 -6.75 -6.45
CA LYS A 134 -6.21 -5.31 -6.30
C LYS A 134 -4.92 -4.64 -5.80
N CYS A 135 -4.25 -5.22 -4.81
CA CYS A 135 -2.98 -4.68 -4.32
C CYS A 135 -1.96 -4.55 -5.43
N ILE A 136 -1.77 -5.62 -6.22
CA ILE A 136 -0.81 -5.66 -7.34
C ILE A 136 -1.16 -4.63 -8.41
N GLN A 137 -2.43 -4.56 -8.82
CA GLN A 137 -2.89 -3.62 -9.85
C GLN A 137 -2.68 -2.16 -9.43
N LEU A 138 -3.07 -1.83 -8.19
CA LEU A 138 -2.94 -0.46 -7.69
C LEU A 138 -1.47 -0.09 -7.40
N PHE A 139 -0.63 -1.04 -6.99
CA PHE A 139 0.80 -0.83 -6.88
C PHE A 139 1.40 -0.38 -8.22
N HIS A 140 1.19 -1.15 -9.28
CA HIS A 140 1.73 -0.83 -10.61
C HIS A 140 1.19 0.51 -11.15
N LYS A 141 -0.07 0.85 -10.83
CA LYS A 141 -0.67 2.13 -11.18
C LYS A 141 -0.05 3.30 -10.41
N ASN A 142 0.15 3.14 -9.10
CA ASN A 142 0.54 4.24 -8.21
C ASN A 142 2.05 4.49 -8.18
N PHE A 143 2.86 3.47 -8.49
CA PHE A 143 4.32 3.52 -8.47
C PHE A 143 4.92 3.10 -9.81
N PRO A 144 4.65 3.84 -10.91
CA PRO A 144 5.24 3.54 -12.21
C PRO A 144 6.76 3.67 -12.13
N GLY A 145 7.48 2.55 -12.34
CA GLY A 145 8.94 2.49 -12.29
C GLY A 145 9.54 2.09 -10.94
N LEU A 146 8.72 1.82 -9.92
CA LEU A 146 9.18 1.14 -8.72
C LEU A 146 9.20 -0.36 -8.96
N GLU A 147 10.40 -0.96 -8.96
CA GLU A 147 10.57 -2.41 -9.08
C GLU A 147 10.66 -3.04 -7.69
N VAL A 148 9.70 -3.92 -7.40
CA VAL A 148 9.68 -4.74 -6.17
C VAL A 148 9.67 -6.20 -6.61
N PRO A 149 10.77 -6.95 -6.47
CA PRO A 149 10.93 -8.29 -7.06
C PRO A 149 9.79 -9.25 -6.72
N PHE A 150 9.35 -9.28 -5.47
CA PHE A 150 8.23 -10.11 -5.03
C PHE A 150 6.93 -9.76 -5.76
N VAL A 151 6.57 -8.48 -5.79
CA VAL A 151 5.34 -8.00 -6.46
C VAL A 151 5.40 -8.23 -7.97
N THR A 152 6.55 -7.98 -8.60
CA THR A 152 6.75 -8.23 -10.02
C THR A 152 6.62 -9.71 -10.36
N ASN A 153 7.11 -10.61 -9.50
CA ASN A 153 6.97 -12.05 -9.69
C ASN A 153 5.52 -12.50 -9.52
N LEU A 154 4.80 -12.01 -8.50
CA LEU A 154 3.37 -12.29 -8.31
C LEU A 154 2.55 -11.81 -9.51
N TYR A 155 2.80 -10.59 -10.00
CA TYR A 155 2.12 -10.06 -11.18
C TYR A 155 2.39 -10.92 -12.41
N ARG A 156 3.64 -11.34 -12.64
CA ARG A 156 3.99 -12.21 -13.77
C ARG A 156 3.24 -13.55 -13.70
N ASN A 157 3.19 -14.16 -12.52
CA ASN A 157 2.47 -15.43 -12.33
C ASN A 157 0.97 -15.27 -12.59
N PHE A 158 0.36 -14.20 -12.05
CA PHE A 158 -1.05 -13.88 -12.29
C PHE A 158 -1.36 -13.67 -13.78
N MET A 159 -0.49 -12.93 -14.49
CA MET A 159 -0.65 -12.71 -15.93
C MET A 159 -0.42 -13.98 -16.76
N GLN A 160 0.40 -14.92 -16.29
CA GLN A 160 0.59 -16.21 -16.94
C GLN A 160 -0.60 -17.14 -16.73
N GLU A 161 -1.21 -17.14 -15.55
CA GLU A 161 -2.45 -17.89 -15.27
C GLU A 161 -3.61 -17.38 -16.13
N LEU A 162 -3.81 -16.05 -16.19
CA LEU A 162 -4.82 -15.44 -17.08
C LEU A 162 -4.62 -15.79 -18.56
N LYS A 163 -3.37 -15.91 -19.03
CA LYS A 163 -3.05 -16.32 -20.40
C LYS A 163 -3.26 -17.81 -20.65
N LYS A 164 -3.08 -18.66 -19.64
CA LYS A 164 -3.34 -20.11 -19.73
C LYS A 164 -4.83 -20.42 -19.74
N ASP A 165 -5.64 -19.60 -19.08
CA ASP A 165 -7.06 -19.89 -18.89
C ASP A 165 -7.97 -19.51 -20.06
N GLY A 166 -7.53 -18.74 -21.07
CA GLY A 166 -8.16 -18.60 -22.41
C GLY A 166 -9.66 -18.24 -22.52
N HIS A 167 -10.38 -18.13 -21.39
CA HIS A 167 -11.84 -18.06 -21.28
C HIS A 167 -12.31 -17.14 -20.14
N ALA A 168 -11.41 -16.49 -19.39
CA ALA A 168 -11.77 -15.51 -18.37
C ALA A 168 -11.76 -14.05 -18.89
N SER A 169 -12.12 -13.83 -20.16
CA SER A 169 -12.17 -12.50 -20.79
C SER A 169 -13.25 -11.56 -20.22
N ASN A 170 -14.04 -12.00 -19.22
CA ASN A 170 -15.19 -11.24 -18.70
C ASN A 170 -14.99 -10.63 -17.31
N LEU A 171 -13.79 -10.66 -16.72
CA LEU A 171 -13.54 -10.08 -15.38
C LEU A 171 -12.89 -8.69 -15.39
N MET A 172 -12.51 -8.15 -16.55
CA MET A 172 -11.89 -6.81 -16.66
C MET A 172 -12.68 -5.77 -17.46
N GLU A 173 -13.82 -6.11 -18.09
CA GLU A 173 -14.52 -5.14 -18.96
C GLU A 173 -15.61 -4.29 -18.29
N GLU A 174 -16.06 -4.55 -17.07
CA GLU A 174 -17.06 -3.69 -16.42
C GLU A 174 -16.46 -2.78 -15.34
N ARG A 175 -15.96 -1.62 -15.78
CA ARG A 175 -16.18 -0.27 -15.21
C ARG A 175 -15.11 0.70 -15.70
N CYS A 176 -15.09 0.92 -17.01
CA CYS A 176 -14.59 2.15 -17.62
C CYS A 176 -15.71 2.76 -18.47
N LEU A 177 -16.84 3.09 -17.83
CA LEU A 177 -17.84 3.99 -18.41
C LEU A 177 -17.62 5.38 -17.81
N CYS A 178 -16.58 6.05 -18.28
CA CYS A 178 -16.62 7.51 -18.34
C CYS A 178 -17.67 7.85 -19.40
N GLY A 179 -18.76 8.50 -18.99
CA GLY A 179 -19.74 9.03 -19.91
C GLY A 179 -19.11 10.10 -20.78
N ASP A 180 -18.90 9.79 -22.05
CA ASP A 180 -18.74 10.80 -23.09
C ASP A 180 -20.15 11.32 -23.45
N GLY A 181 -20.55 12.36 -22.72
CA GLY A 181 -21.69 13.19 -23.05
C GLY A 181 -21.35 14.07 -24.24
N THR A 182 -21.50 13.50 -25.43
CA THR A 182 -21.66 14.12 -26.75
C THR A 182 -22.16 15.58 -26.70
N THR A 183 -21.30 16.56 -27.00
CA THR A 183 -21.74 17.87 -27.49
C THR A 183 -21.88 17.81 -29.00
N GLY A 184 -23.12 17.71 -29.46
CA GLY A 184 -23.48 17.72 -30.87
C GLY A 184 -23.27 19.09 -31.52
N GLY A 185 -22.80 19.08 -32.75
CA GLY A 185 -22.85 20.22 -33.67
C GLY A 185 -23.80 19.93 -34.83
N GLY A 186 -24.43 21.00 -35.34
CA GLY A 186 -24.93 21.08 -36.71
C GLY A 186 -26.46 21.07 -36.87
N GLY A 187 -27.02 22.28 -36.98
CA GLY A 187 -28.40 22.58 -37.39
C GLY A 187 -28.65 24.08 -37.34
#